data_AF-A0A537J3W3-F1
#
_entry.id   AF-A0A537J3W3-F1
#
_cell.length_a   1.000
_cell.length_b   1.000
_cell.length_c   1.000
_cell.angle_alpha   90.00
_cell.angle_beta   90.00
_cell.angle_gamma   90.00
#
_symmetry.space_group_name_H-M   'P 1'
#
loop_
_entity.id
_entity.type
_entity.pdbx_description
1 polymer ?
#
loop_
_entity_poly.entity_id
_entity_poly.type
_entity_poly.pdbx_seq_one_letter_code
_entity_poly.pdbx_strand_id
1 'polypeptide(L)'
;MKRSLLFLACLFALSPVIFAQKDVIRIESCSDAQIQHQVDSLKEFYSKDGFILLKEASVAMQSEYELPVIVPLTQGSWYQFVFIGDYTSKLYEVRMYDWDEKMVVYQKKQWGDVDGNIISYSYIAKFSEYHMIKPVQVNKHKKNLCGYVMLFKKSAPPNESSSGTK
;
A
#
# COMPACT_ATOMS: atom_id res chain seq x y z
N MET A 1 -65.87 10.78 -33.74
CA MET A 1 -64.82 11.38 -32.88
C MET A 1 -64.63 10.48 -31.65
N LYS A 2 -63.41 10.36 -31.11
CA LYS A 2 -62.96 9.52 -29.97
C LYS A 2 -62.39 8.13 -30.31
N ARG A 3 -61.24 8.08 -30.99
CA ARG A 3 -60.33 6.92 -30.99
C ARG A 3 -58.91 7.40 -31.32
N SER A 4 -58.17 7.96 -30.35
CA SER A 4 -56.71 8.07 -30.42
C SER A 4 -56.12 8.73 -29.17
N LEU A 5 -56.26 8.14 -27.98
CA LEU A 5 -55.71 8.72 -26.74
C LEU A 5 -55.25 7.70 -25.70
N LEU A 6 -54.92 6.47 -26.11
CA LEU A 6 -54.55 5.38 -25.19
C LEU A 6 -53.22 4.68 -25.49
N PHE A 7 -52.33 5.30 -26.28
CA PHE A 7 -51.01 4.72 -26.58
C PHE A 7 -49.80 5.60 -26.21
N LEU A 8 -49.99 6.69 -25.46
CA LEU A 8 -48.91 7.59 -25.06
C LEU A 8 -48.55 7.53 -23.56
N ALA A 9 -49.08 6.57 -22.81
CA ALA A 9 -48.90 6.49 -21.36
C ALA A 9 -47.93 5.39 -20.89
N CYS A 10 -47.30 4.63 -21.80
CA CYS A 10 -46.49 3.45 -21.43
C CYS A 10 -44.97 3.60 -21.67
N LEU A 11 -44.50 4.76 -22.16
CA LEU A 11 -43.08 4.96 -22.51
C LEU A 11 -42.21 5.65 -21.42
N PHE A 12 -42.74 5.86 -20.21
CA PHE A 12 -42.02 6.55 -19.12
C PHE A 12 -41.54 5.63 -17.97
N ALA A 13 -41.63 4.31 -18.10
CA ALA A 13 -41.32 3.37 -17.02
C ALA A 13 -40.02 2.55 -17.19
N LEU A 14 -39.12 2.96 -18.09
CA LEU A 14 -37.83 2.30 -18.31
C LEU A 14 -36.69 3.31 -18.16
N SER A 15 -36.53 3.88 -16.97
CA SER A 15 -35.26 4.46 -16.57
C SER A 15 -34.35 3.32 -16.09
N PRO A 16 -33.20 3.04 -16.73
CA PRO A 16 -32.20 2.19 -16.11
C PRO A 16 -31.70 2.92 -14.87
N VAL A 17 -31.88 2.31 -13.69
CA VAL A 17 -31.21 2.75 -12.47
C VAL A 17 -29.73 2.45 -12.67
N ILE A 18 -28.98 3.43 -13.14
CA ILE A 18 -27.52 3.37 -13.18
C ILE A 18 -27.05 3.44 -11.72
N PHE A 19 -26.82 2.28 -11.11
CA PHE A 19 -26.04 2.20 -9.88
C PHE A 19 -24.58 2.51 -10.23
N ALA A 20 -24.23 3.80 -10.27
CA ALA A 20 -22.83 4.19 -10.20
C ALA A 20 -22.32 3.79 -8.82
N GLN A 21 -21.52 2.70 -8.76
CA GLN A 21 -20.79 2.33 -7.55
C GLN A 21 -19.88 3.51 -7.18
N LYS A 22 -20.25 4.23 -6.12
CA LYS A 22 -19.41 5.18 -5.40
C LYS A 22 -18.38 4.40 -4.56
N ASP A 23 -17.58 3.56 -5.20
CA ASP A 23 -16.45 2.91 -4.53
C ASP A 23 -15.25 3.88 -4.57
N VAL A 24 -15.42 5.03 -3.91
CA VAL A 24 -14.25 5.78 -3.45
C VAL A 24 -13.64 4.92 -2.36
N ILE A 25 -12.53 4.23 -2.66
CA ILE A 25 -11.76 3.45 -1.67
C ILE A 25 -11.32 4.43 -0.59
N ARG A 26 -12.10 4.53 0.48
CA ARG A 26 -11.69 5.23 1.69
C ARG A 26 -10.74 4.28 2.38
N ILE A 27 -9.49 4.71 2.52
CA ILE A 27 -8.52 4.02 3.36
C ILE A 27 -9.03 4.15 4.79
N GLU A 28 -9.75 3.14 5.25
CA GLU A 28 -10.16 3.03 6.64
C GLU A 28 -8.96 2.53 7.45
N SER A 29 -8.74 3.12 8.63
CA SER A 29 -7.74 2.59 9.54
C SER A 29 -8.26 1.30 10.17
N CYS A 30 -7.35 0.36 10.43
CA CYS A 30 -7.63 -0.82 11.24
C CYS A 30 -6.73 -0.81 12.49
N SER A 31 -7.05 -1.64 13.47
CA SER A 31 -6.24 -1.82 14.67
C SER A 31 -6.06 -3.31 14.93
N ASP A 32 -4.81 -3.73 15.04
CA ASP A 32 -4.41 -5.09 15.40
C ASP A 32 -3.19 -5.00 16.32
N ALA A 33 -3.31 -5.56 17.53
CA ALA A 33 -2.29 -5.43 18.56
C ALA A 33 -0.99 -6.17 18.20
N GLN A 34 -1.06 -7.28 17.47
CA GLN A 34 0.12 -8.05 17.06
C GLN A 34 0.89 -7.28 15.98
N ILE A 35 0.17 -6.71 15.01
CA ILE A 35 0.77 -5.84 14.00
C ILE A 35 1.42 -4.63 14.67
N GLN A 36 0.76 -3.99 15.64
CA GLN A 36 1.33 -2.81 16.32
C GLN A 36 2.64 -3.14 17.05
N HIS A 37 2.73 -4.28 17.72
CA HIS A 37 3.97 -4.72 18.36
C HIS A 37 5.11 -4.92 17.33
N GLN A 38 4.80 -5.49 16.16
CA GLN A 38 5.77 -5.64 15.06
C GLN A 38 6.21 -4.27 14.52
N VAL A 39 5.27 -3.33 14.37
CA VAL A 39 5.56 -1.94 13.97
C VAL A 39 6.54 -1.28 14.91
N ASP A 40 6.29 -1.34 16.22
CA ASP A 40 7.14 -0.69 17.21
C ASP A 40 8.54 -1.30 17.22
N SER A 41 8.62 -2.64 17.11
CA SER A 41 9.90 -3.37 17.02
C SER A 41 10.71 -2.96 15.79
N LEU A 42 10.06 -2.84 14.63
CA LEU A 42 10.73 -2.48 13.38
C LEU A 42 11.14 -1.00 13.35
N LYS A 43 10.32 -0.10 13.92
CA LYS A 43 10.70 1.30 14.09
C LYS A 43 11.97 1.43 14.91
N GLU A 44 12.04 0.74 16.04
CA GLU A 44 13.22 0.76 16.90
C GLU A 44 14.45 0.21 16.16
N PHE A 45 14.29 -0.95 15.49
CA PHE A 45 15.34 -1.57 14.70
C PHE A 45 15.90 -0.63 13.62
N TYR A 46 15.03 -0.08 12.77
CA TYR A 46 15.47 0.81 11.69
C TYR A 46 16.00 2.15 12.20
N SER A 47 15.45 2.68 13.29
CA SER A 47 15.96 3.93 13.89
C SER A 47 17.38 3.75 14.43
N LYS A 48 17.68 2.61 15.06
CA LYS A 48 19.05 2.24 15.49
C LYS A 48 20.00 2.12 14.30
N ASP A 49 19.49 1.57 13.19
CA ASP A 49 20.20 1.50 11.92
C ASP A 49 20.22 2.84 11.16
N GLY A 50 19.89 3.98 11.79
CA GLY A 50 20.00 5.32 11.21
C GLY A 50 19.01 5.60 10.08
N PHE A 51 17.87 4.93 10.05
CA PHE A 51 16.76 5.29 9.18
C PHE A 51 15.80 6.26 9.89
N ILE A 52 15.17 7.12 9.10
CA ILE A 52 14.14 8.06 9.54
C ILE A 52 12.81 7.60 8.93
N LEU A 53 11.78 7.45 9.76
CA LEU A 53 10.42 7.16 9.30
C LEU A 53 9.85 8.38 8.57
N LEU A 54 9.46 8.19 7.30
CA LEU A 54 8.87 9.26 6.48
C LEU A 54 7.35 9.20 6.47
N LYS A 55 6.80 8.00 6.32
CA LYS A 55 5.36 7.77 6.23
C LYS A 55 5.01 6.43 6.83
N GLU A 56 3.84 6.37 7.43
CA GLU A 56 3.22 5.13 7.85
C GLU A 56 1.70 5.22 7.79
N ALA A 57 1.06 4.07 7.69
CA ALA A 57 -0.39 3.96 7.79
C ALA A 57 -0.80 2.55 8.19
N SER A 58 -1.76 2.46 9.10
CA SER A 58 -2.59 1.27 9.28
C SER A 58 -3.75 1.33 8.30
N VAL A 59 -3.99 0.25 7.57
CA VAL A 59 -4.89 0.22 6.42
C VAL A 59 -5.76 -1.02 6.46
N ALA A 60 -7.07 -0.81 6.42
CA ALA A 60 -8.03 -1.88 6.16
C ALA A 60 -7.83 -2.36 4.72
N MET A 61 -7.59 -3.66 4.57
CA MET A 61 -7.35 -4.31 3.29
C MET A 61 -8.43 -5.35 3.04
N GLN A 62 -8.67 -5.66 1.77
CA GLN A 62 -9.49 -6.80 1.39
C GLN A 62 -8.58 -7.91 0.83
N SER A 63 -8.86 -9.15 1.22
CA SER A 63 -8.18 -10.33 0.68
C SER A 63 -8.21 -10.32 -0.85
N GLU A 64 -7.06 -10.52 -1.48
CA GLU A 64 -6.85 -10.51 -2.95
C GLU A 64 -6.94 -9.14 -3.64
N TYR A 65 -7.17 -8.05 -2.88
CA TYR A 65 -7.18 -6.70 -3.44
C TYR A 65 -5.88 -5.97 -3.15
N GLU A 66 -5.36 -5.32 -4.18
CA GLU A 66 -4.19 -4.46 -4.10
C GLU A 66 -4.53 -3.12 -3.47
N LEU A 67 -3.69 -2.65 -2.55
CA LEU A 67 -3.79 -1.31 -2.01
C LEU A 67 -2.72 -0.42 -2.64
N PRO A 68 -3.05 0.54 -3.52
CA PRO A 68 -2.06 1.42 -4.13
C PRO A 68 -1.58 2.48 -3.14
N VAL A 69 -0.26 2.50 -2.90
CA VAL A 69 0.43 3.51 -2.09
C VAL A 69 1.37 4.30 -2.99
N ILE A 70 1.07 5.58 -3.20
CA ILE A 70 1.86 6.46 -4.08
C ILE A 70 2.85 7.26 -3.23
N VAL A 71 4.14 7.15 -3.55
CA VAL A 71 5.21 7.80 -2.80
C VAL A 71 6.16 8.56 -3.73
N PRO A 72 6.47 9.83 -3.45
CA PRO A 72 7.53 10.54 -4.16
C PRO A 72 8.88 10.07 -3.63
N LEU A 73 9.72 9.53 -4.51
CA LEU A 73 11.09 9.14 -4.19
C LEU A 73 12.07 10.12 -4.84
N THR A 74 13.19 10.35 -4.17
CA THR A 74 14.26 11.24 -4.65
C THR A 74 15.42 10.41 -5.16
N GLN A 75 15.91 10.74 -6.35
CA GLN A 75 17.07 10.08 -6.96
C GLN A 75 18.25 9.97 -5.97
N GLY A 76 18.91 8.81 -5.96
CA GLY A 76 20.07 8.50 -5.12
C GLY A 76 19.76 8.31 -3.64
N SER A 77 18.53 8.60 -3.18
CA SER A 77 18.15 8.36 -1.80
C SER A 77 17.85 6.88 -1.56
N TRP A 78 18.32 6.38 -0.41
CA TRP A 78 18.07 5.01 0.03
C TRP A 78 16.81 4.96 0.90
N TYR A 79 15.83 4.22 0.40
CA TYR A 79 14.57 3.96 1.07
C TYR A 79 14.48 2.51 1.56
N GLN A 80 13.74 2.32 2.64
CA GLN A 80 13.37 1.00 3.14
C GLN A 80 11.85 0.97 3.25
N PHE A 81 11.22 0.11 2.45
CA PHE A 81 9.78 -0.12 2.53
C PHE A 81 9.50 -1.34 3.39
N VAL A 82 8.42 -1.28 4.16
CA VAL A 82 7.93 -2.37 4.99
C VAL A 82 6.42 -2.48 4.82
N PHE A 83 5.96 -3.70 4.57
CA PHE A 83 4.55 -4.09 4.65
C PHE A 83 4.40 -5.19 5.69
N ILE A 84 3.41 -5.04 6.56
CA ILE A 84 3.00 -6.03 7.55
C ILE A 84 1.56 -6.41 7.24
N GLY A 85 1.32 -7.67 6.92
CA GLY A 85 -0.03 -8.21 6.70
C GLY A 85 -0.60 -8.89 7.94
N ASP A 86 -1.88 -9.24 7.85
CA ASP A 86 -2.60 -10.01 8.87
C ASP A 86 -2.00 -11.41 8.96
N TYR A 87 -1.57 -11.83 10.15
CA TYR A 87 -0.85 -13.09 10.37
C TYR A 87 -1.62 -14.36 9.92
N THR A 88 -2.94 -14.26 9.77
CA THR A 88 -3.79 -15.37 9.33
C THR A 88 -3.81 -15.55 7.81
N SER A 89 -3.24 -14.59 7.06
CA SER A 89 -3.14 -14.65 5.60
C SER A 89 -2.13 -15.72 5.15
N LYS A 90 -2.47 -16.39 4.04
CA LYS A 90 -1.66 -17.47 3.45
C LYS A 90 -0.55 -16.95 2.55
N LEU A 91 -0.71 -15.73 2.04
CA LEU A 91 0.17 -15.12 1.07
C LEU A 91 0.24 -13.63 1.28
N TYR A 92 1.44 -13.08 1.07
CA TYR A 92 1.73 -11.66 1.08
C TYR A 92 2.55 -11.36 -0.17
N GLU A 93 2.18 -10.33 -0.91
CA GLU A 93 2.97 -9.86 -2.05
C GLU A 93 3.06 -8.34 -2.02
N VAL A 94 4.19 -7.80 -2.48
CA VAL A 94 4.36 -6.37 -2.73
C VAL A 94 4.94 -6.19 -4.12
N ARG A 95 4.30 -5.33 -4.90
CA ARG A 95 4.78 -4.89 -6.21
C ARG A 95 5.06 -3.41 -6.19
N MET A 96 6.18 -2.98 -6.74
CA MET A 96 6.50 -1.56 -6.90
C MET A 96 6.65 -1.25 -8.38
N TYR A 97 6.00 -0.17 -8.80
CA TYR A 97 6.01 0.34 -10.16
C TYR A 97 6.63 1.74 -10.16
N ASP A 98 7.45 2.05 -11.16
CA ASP A 98 7.91 3.42 -11.44
C ASP A 98 6.84 4.24 -12.19
N TRP A 99 7.20 5.48 -12.55
CA TRP A 99 6.31 6.40 -13.24
C TRP A 99 5.84 5.89 -14.60
N ASP A 100 6.68 5.09 -15.27
CA ASP A 100 6.38 4.47 -16.56
C ASP A 100 5.60 3.14 -16.41
N GLU A 101 5.02 2.90 -15.23
CA GLU A 101 4.29 1.69 -14.86
C GLU A 101 5.11 0.40 -14.99
N LYS A 102 6.44 0.50 -15.00
CA LYS A 102 7.31 -0.66 -15.03
C LYS A 102 7.49 -1.21 -13.63
N MET A 103 7.27 -2.51 -13.47
CA MET A 103 7.53 -3.18 -12.20
C MET A 103 9.03 -3.23 -11.91
N VAL A 104 9.46 -2.51 -10.88
CA VAL A 104 10.87 -2.41 -10.45
C VAL A 104 11.17 -3.26 -9.23
N VAL A 105 10.16 -3.65 -8.45
CA VAL A 105 10.29 -4.59 -7.33
C VAL A 105 9.11 -5.56 -7.31
N TYR A 106 9.41 -6.83 -7.05
CA TYR A 106 8.43 -7.86 -6.71
C TYR A 106 8.94 -8.65 -5.51
N GLN A 107 8.13 -8.74 -4.46
CA GLN A 107 8.40 -9.54 -3.27
C GLN A 107 7.18 -10.38 -2.93
N LYS A 108 7.41 -11.61 -2.50
CA LYS A 108 6.36 -12.58 -2.17
C LYS A 108 6.81 -13.45 -1.00
N LYS A 109 5.91 -13.64 -0.04
CA LYS A 109 6.06 -14.56 1.10
C LYS A 109 4.82 -15.41 1.29
N GLN A 110 5.01 -16.62 1.79
CA GLN A 110 3.94 -17.55 2.12
C GLN A 110 3.82 -17.73 3.64
N TRP A 111 2.64 -18.18 4.08
CA TRP A 111 2.44 -18.57 5.46
C TRP A 111 3.31 -19.77 5.82
N GLY A 112 4.08 -19.64 6.91
CA GLY A 112 5.09 -20.62 7.33
C GLY A 112 6.53 -20.18 7.07
N ASP A 113 6.74 -19.14 6.25
CA ASP A 113 8.05 -18.50 6.12
C ASP A 113 8.43 -17.77 7.42
N VAL A 114 9.73 -17.66 7.71
CA VAL A 114 10.24 -16.85 8.82
C VAL A 114 9.83 -15.39 8.61
N ASP A 115 9.18 -14.81 9.60
CA ASP A 115 8.53 -13.49 9.50
C ASP A 115 7.62 -13.37 8.28
N GLY A 116 6.84 -14.43 8.02
CA GLY A 116 6.06 -14.60 6.80
C GLY A 116 5.10 -13.45 6.51
N ASN A 117 4.56 -12.80 7.54
CA ASN A 117 3.64 -11.67 7.40
C ASN A 117 4.33 -10.31 7.19
N ILE A 118 5.66 -10.24 7.24
CA ILE A 118 6.45 -9.02 7.05
C ILE A 118 7.22 -9.10 5.73
N ILE A 119 6.94 -8.18 4.80
CA ILE A 119 7.76 -7.96 3.61
C ILE A 119 8.52 -6.66 3.80
N SER A 120 9.85 -6.71 3.73
CA SER A 120 10.69 -5.53 3.80
C SER A 120 11.76 -5.57 2.72
N TYR A 121 12.01 -4.44 2.05
CA TYR A 121 13.07 -4.33 1.05
C TYR A 121 13.64 -2.92 0.98
N SER A 122 14.94 -2.84 0.67
CA SER A 122 15.64 -1.61 0.38
C SER A 122 15.49 -1.25 -1.10
N TYR A 123 15.41 0.05 -1.38
CA TYR A 123 15.35 0.57 -2.74
C TYR A 123 16.10 1.90 -2.83
N ILE A 124 17.03 2.00 -3.77
CA ILE A 124 17.70 3.26 -4.11
C ILE A 124 17.07 3.79 -5.39
N ALA A 125 16.40 4.94 -5.29
CA ALA A 125 15.67 5.48 -6.43
C ALA A 125 16.65 5.96 -7.52
N LYS A 126 16.42 5.52 -8.77
CA LYS A 126 17.25 5.92 -9.91
C LYS A 126 16.91 7.30 -10.45
N PHE A 127 15.66 7.72 -10.28
CA PHE A 127 15.12 9.00 -10.71
C PHE A 127 14.27 9.61 -9.58
N SER A 128 14.08 10.92 -9.65
CA SER A 128 13.18 11.65 -8.74
C SER A 128 11.78 11.65 -9.33
N GLU A 129 10.94 10.72 -8.90
CA GLU A 129 9.63 10.46 -9.48
C GLU A 129 8.68 9.84 -8.45
N TYR A 130 7.42 9.66 -8.84
CA TYR A 130 6.46 8.90 -8.03
C TYR A 130 6.57 7.42 -8.33
N HIS A 131 6.60 6.61 -7.28
CA HIS A 131 6.45 5.16 -7.37
C HIS A 131 5.11 4.74 -6.78
N MET A 132 4.52 3.72 -7.38
CA MET A 132 3.31 3.08 -6.89
C MET A 132 3.65 1.73 -6.28
N ILE A 133 3.43 1.58 -4.98
CA ILE A 133 3.64 0.34 -4.24
C ILE A 133 2.28 -0.29 -3.97
N LYS A 134 2.13 -1.56 -4.33
CA LYS A 134 0.88 -2.31 -4.28
C LYS A 134 1.07 -3.57 -3.43
N PRO A 135 0.95 -3.47 -2.09
CA PRO A 135 0.79 -4.65 -1.25
C PRO A 135 -0.54 -5.35 -1.53
N VAL A 136 -0.52 -6.67 -1.45
CA VAL A 136 -1.68 -7.56 -1.46
C VAL A 136 -1.45 -8.68 -0.45
N GLN A 137 -2.52 -9.14 0.16
CA GLN A 137 -2.51 -10.32 1.03
C GLN A 137 -3.72 -11.19 0.71
N VAL A 138 -3.56 -12.51 0.84
CA VAL A 138 -4.60 -13.49 0.49
C VAL A 138 -4.94 -14.34 1.70
N ASN A 139 -6.21 -14.33 2.05
CA ASN A 139 -6.82 -15.12 3.11
C ASN A 139 -8.09 -15.81 2.60
N LYS A 140 -8.24 -17.11 2.89
CA LYS A 140 -9.39 -17.92 2.42
C LYS A 140 -10.64 -17.78 3.29
N HIS A 141 -10.50 -17.31 4.52
CA HIS A 141 -11.57 -17.32 5.52
C HIS A 141 -12.01 -15.91 5.91
N LYS A 142 -11.07 -14.97 5.96
CA LYS A 142 -11.29 -13.58 6.36
C LYS A 142 -11.17 -12.66 5.14
N LYS A 143 -12.26 -11.95 4.81
CA LYS A 143 -12.27 -11.00 3.68
C LYS A 143 -11.63 -9.67 4.04
N ASN A 144 -11.96 -9.12 5.22
CA ASN A 144 -11.44 -7.84 5.69
C ASN A 144 -10.22 -8.10 6.55
N LEU A 145 -9.06 -7.62 6.13
CA LEU A 145 -7.76 -7.85 6.76
C LEU A 145 -7.19 -6.52 7.25
N CYS A 146 -6.30 -6.59 8.22
CA CYS A 146 -5.51 -5.42 8.61
C CYS A 146 -4.14 -5.49 7.94
N GLY A 147 -3.66 -4.34 7.49
CA GLY A 147 -2.31 -4.19 6.96
C GLY A 147 -1.65 -2.95 7.55
N TYR A 148 -0.34 -2.92 7.53
CA TYR A 148 0.44 -1.77 7.92
C TYR A 148 1.55 -1.54 6.92
N VAL A 149 1.78 -0.28 6.54
CA VAL A 149 2.88 0.10 5.66
C VAL A 149 3.75 1.14 6.34
N MET A 150 5.06 1.02 6.15
CA MET A 150 6.03 2.02 6.57
C MET A 150 7.02 2.29 5.44
N LEU A 151 7.37 3.56 5.28
CA LEU A 151 8.45 4.00 4.42
C LEU A 151 9.47 4.74 5.26
N PHE A 152 10.69 4.22 5.27
CA PHE A 152 11.83 4.84 5.89
C PHE A 152 12.79 5.37 4.83
N LYS A 153 13.61 6.37 5.21
CA LYS A 153 14.74 6.87 4.44
C LYS A 153 16.00 6.82 5.28
N LYS A 154 17.07 6.28 4.73
CA LYS A 154 18.38 6.25 5.40
C LYS A 154 18.87 7.69 5.56
N SER A 155 19.20 8.10 6.78
CA SER A 155 19.91 9.37 6.97
C SER A 155 21.30 9.23 6.34
N ALA A 156 21.80 10.31 5.74
CA ALA A 156 23.19 10.33 5.30
C ALA A 156 24.10 9.98 6.50
N PRO A 157 25.21 9.23 6.29
CA PRO A 157 26.13 8.96 7.38
C PRO A 157 26.55 10.30 8.02
N PRO A 158 26.58 10.40 9.36
CA PRO A 158 27.18 11.55 10.01
C PRO A 158 28.69 11.51 9.73
N ASN A 159 29.13 12.15 8.64
CA ASN A 159 30.43 12.81 8.42
C ASN A 159 30.78 12.93 6.94
N GLU A 160 30.38 14.06 6.34
CA GLU A 160 31.25 14.82 5.41
C GLU A 160 31.11 16.31 5.73
N SER A 161 31.27 16.70 6.99
CA SER A 161 31.66 18.07 7.32
C SER A 161 33.16 18.19 7.12
N SER A 162 33.55 18.49 5.88
CA SER A 162 34.71 19.30 5.50
C SER A 162 35.85 19.40 6.52
N SER A 163 36.81 18.48 6.44
CA SER A 163 38.21 18.79 6.75
C SER A 163 38.73 19.76 5.68
N GLY A 164 38.34 21.03 5.81
CA GLY A 164 38.84 22.13 5.01
C GLY A 164 40.11 22.66 5.66
N THR A 165 41.25 22.17 5.19
CA THR A 165 42.56 22.76 5.45
C THR A 165 42.60 24.20 4.96
N LYS A 166 42.83 25.16 5.86
CA LYS A 166 43.76 26.29 5.68
C LYS A 166 44.03 26.97 7.01
#